data_AF-A0A2W5UTF6-F1
#
_entry.id   AF-A0A2W5UTF6-F1
#
_cell.length_a   1.000
_cell.length_b   1.000
_cell.length_c   1.000
_cell.angle_alpha   90.00
_cell.angle_beta   90.00
_cell.angle_gamma   90.00
#
_symmetry.space_group_name_H-M   'P 1'
#
loop_
_entity.id
_entity.type
_entity.pdbx_description
1 polymer ?
#
loop_
_entity_poly.entity_id
_entity_poly.type
_entity_poly.pdbx_seq_one_letter_code
_entity_poly.pdbx_strand_id
1 'polypeptide(L)'
;MADKIPPEIFLEIRRVASAEWPDSPEMQQYMVDAEATAYRKLAKLDFGGALEQKAAILKEAHEYYQSWQDIVSFVSEEVDAFNTLAAFAPEDVPVGFVTEQKRKARVEHDWFASQLEDVQQAVEAYRYVQRTRAKVGPIRDLLVRMESIIGSECYNANIQNYSAWGVWEGEGRAFRYPVTYIRNGQEEKRKARTDDLEPEALITGHYKFGANELSIHRALVRIIDMLRNDYDLKIPGDEDRA
;
A
#
# COMPACT_ATOMS: atom_id res chain seq x y z
N MET A 1 -10.57 -28.12 -36.60
CA MET A 1 -11.96 -28.39 -36.19
C MET A 1 -12.33 -27.39 -35.10
N ALA A 2 -12.51 -26.12 -35.49
CA ALA A 2 -12.59 -24.98 -34.58
C ALA A 2 -14.03 -24.57 -34.29
N ASP A 3 -14.26 -23.99 -33.10
CA ASP A 3 -15.32 -23.02 -32.79
C ASP A 3 -16.78 -23.46 -32.61
N LYS A 4 -17.08 -24.74 -32.33
CA LYS A 4 -18.44 -25.11 -31.90
C LYS A 4 -18.54 -25.18 -30.38
N ILE A 5 -19.38 -24.30 -29.82
CA ILE A 5 -19.84 -24.38 -28.43
C ILE A 5 -20.61 -25.70 -28.28
N PRO A 6 -20.35 -26.50 -27.24
CA PRO A 6 -21.10 -27.73 -27.01
C PRO A 6 -22.61 -27.45 -26.92
N PRO A 7 -23.47 -28.28 -27.54
CA PRO A 7 -24.92 -28.04 -27.59
C PRO A 7 -25.55 -27.82 -26.21
N GLU A 8 -25.10 -28.56 -25.20
CA GLU A 8 -25.56 -28.46 -23.82
C GLU A 8 -25.27 -27.09 -23.20
N ILE A 9 -24.08 -26.53 -23.44
CA ILE A 9 -23.70 -25.20 -22.94
C ILE A 9 -24.49 -24.12 -23.67
N PHE A 10 -24.65 -24.26 -24.99
CA PHE A 10 -25.41 -23.29 -25.77
C PHE A 10 -26.90 -23.28 -25.40
N LEU A 11 -27.48 -24.45 -25.11
CA LEU A 11 -28.85 -24.56 -24.60
C LEU A 11 -29.00 -23.90 -23.24
N GLU A 12 -28.03 -24.08 -22.34
CA GLU A 12 -28.05 -23.45 -21.03
C GLU A 12 -27.95 -21.93 -21.11
N ILE A 13 -27.03 -21.40 -21.93
CA ILE A 13 -26.92 -19.95 -22.19
C ILE A 13 -28.25 -19.38 -22.69
N ARG A 14 -28.91 -20.05 -23.64
CA ARG A 14 -30.23 -19.62 -24.14
C ARG A 14 -31.32 -19.69 -23.07
N ARG A 15 -31.27 -20.70 -22.20
CA ARG A 15 -32.22 -20.87 -21.09
C ARG A 15 -32.10 -19.73 -20.09
N VAL A 16 -30.87 -19.37 -19.69
CA VAL A 16 -30.60 -18.25 -18.79
C VAL A 16 -31.04 -16.93 -19.41
N ALA A 17 -30.66 -16.66 -20.66
CA ALA A 17 -31.04 -15.42 -21.35
C ALA A 17 -32.57 -15.26 -21.46
N SER A 18 -33.30 -16.33 -21.80
CA SER A 18 -34.77 -16.30 -21.86
C SER A 18 -35.42 -16.09 -20.48
N ALA A 19 -34.79 -16.57 -19.40
CA ALA A 19 -35.31 -16.42 -18.05
C ALA A 19 -35.09 -15.00 -17.49
N GLU A 20 -33.94 -14.39 -17.79
CA GLU A 20 -33.64 -13.03 -17.35
C GLU A 20 -34.37 -11.96 -18.15
N TRP A 21 -34.55 -12.18 -19.46
CA TRP A 21 -35.16 -11.22 -20.38
C TRP A 21 -36.39 -11.78 -21.10
N PRO A 22 -37.46 -12.18 -20.39
CA PRO A 22 -38.58 -12.93 -20.97
C PRO A 22 -39.28 -12.20 -22.13
N ASP A 23 -39.38 -10.87 -22.06
CA ASP A 23 -40.14 -10.05 -23.00
C ASP A 23 -39.27 -9.29 -24.02
N SER A 24 -37.96 -9.52 -24.03
CA SER A 24 -37.03 -8.80 -24.92
C SER A 24 -36.16 -9.75 -25.74
N PRO A 25 -36.61 -10.14 -26.95
CA PRO A 25 -35.82 -10.98 -27.86
C PRO A 25 -34.47 -10.37 -28.22
N GLU A 26 -34.39 -9.05 -28.28
CA GLU A 26 -33.14 -8.32 -28.55
C GLU A 26 -32.13 -8.51 -27.40
N MET A 27 -32.57 -8.36 -26.14
CA MET A 27 -31.71 -8.58 -24.98
C MET A 27 -31.33 -10.05 -24.81
N GLN A 28 -32.25 -10.98 -25.10
CA GLN A 28 -31.94 -12.41 -25.12
C GLN A 28 -30.81 -12.72 -26.11
N GLN A 29 -30.91 -12.22 -27.35
CA GLN A 29 -29.89 -12.44 -28.36
C GLN A 29 -28.56 -11.80 -27.98
N TYR A 30 -28.58 -10.56 -27.48
CA TYR A 30 -27.38 -9.87 -26.97
C TYR A 30 -26.67 -10.69 -25.90
N MET A 31 -27.42 -11.18 -24.90
CA MET A 31 -26.86 -11.98 -23.81
C MET A 31 -26.30 -13.31 -24.32
N VAL A 32 -27.03 -14.01 -25.20
CA VAL A 32 -26.55 -15.25 -25.81
C VAL A 32 -25.24 -15.03 -26.56
N ASP A 33 -25.12 -13.95 -27.32
CA ASP A 33 -23.91 -13.62 -28.08
C ASP A 33 -22.74 -13.26 -27.16
N ALA A 34 -22.99 -12.50 -26.09
CA ALA A 34 -22.01 -12.13 -25.09
C ALA A 34 -21.45 -13.37 -24.35
N GLU A 35 -22.34 -14.21 -23.82
CA GLU A 35 -21.99 -15.44 -23.09
C GLU A 35 -21.30 -16.47 -23.99
N ALA A 36 -21.79 -16.65 -25.22
CA ALA A 36 -21.16 -17.51 -26.22
C ALA A 36 -19.74 -17.03 -26.57
N THR A 37 -19.54 -15.72 -26.66
CA THR A 37 -18.22 -15.12 -26.91
C THR A 37 -17.29 -15.36 -25.72
N ALA A 38 -17.77 -15.17 -24.49
CA ALA A 38 -17.01 -15.40 -23.28
C ALA A 38 -16.59 -16.87 -23.12
N TYR A 39 -17.49 -17.83 -23.37
CA TYR A 39 -17.17 -19.25 -23.38
C TYR A 39 -16.05 -19.59 -24.38
N ARG A 40 -16.14 -19.07 -25.61
CA ARG A 40 -15.10 -19.30 -26.63
C ARG A 40 -13.76 -18.67 -26.22
N LYS A 41 -13.79 -17.50 -25.57
CA LYS A 41 -12.58 -16.86 -25.03
C LYS A 41 -11.94 -17.76 -23.98
N LEU A 42 -12.72 -18.27 -23.03
CA LEU A 42 -12.22 -19.20 -22.00
C LEU A 42 -11.64 -20.48 -22.60
N ALA A 43 -12.32 -21.07 -23.60
CA ALA A 43 -11.85 -22.28 -24.26
C ALA A 43 -10.52 -22.10 -25.00
N LYS A 44 -10.22 -20.87 -25.45
CA LYS A 44 -8.98 -20.49 -26.14
C LYS A 44 -7.92 -19.89 -25.22
N LEU A 45 -8.24 -19.67 -23.95
CA LEU A 45 -7.32 -19.05 -23.00
C LEU A 45 -6.08 -19.94 -22.82
N ASP A 46 -4.91 -19.34 -23.01
CA ASP A 46 -3.64 -19.99 -22.73
C ASP A 46 -3.30 -19.82 -21.25
N PHE A 47 -3.16 -20.93 -20.55
CA PHE A 47 -2.82 -20.93 -19.12
C PHE A 47 -1.32 -20.75 -18.89
N GLY A 48 -0.47 -20.95 -19.92
CA GLY A 48 0.97 -20.81 -19.79
C GLY A 48 1.54 -21.60 -18.61
N GLY A 49 2.25 -20.92 -17.71
CA GLY A 49 2.81 -21.51 -16.49
C GLY A 49 1.77 -21.99 -15.48
N ALA A 50 0.53 -21.47 -15.56
CA ALA A 50 -0.58 -21.83 -14.68
C ALA A 50 -1.32 -23.11 -15.12
N LEU A 51 -0.83 -23.84 -16.14
CA LEU A 51 -1.53 -25.00 -16.69
C LEU A 51 -1.86 -26.08 -15.64
N GLU A 52 -0.95 -26.30 -14.68
CA GLU A 52 -1.17 -27.26 -13.58
C GLU A 52 -2.28 -26.80 -12.62
N GLN A 53 -2.54 -25.49 -12.53
CA GLN A 53 -3.57 -24.90 -11.68
C GLN A 53 -4.92 -24.76 -12.38
N LYS A 54 -4.99 -25.02 -13.70
CA LYS A 54 -6.19 -24.84 -14.53
C LYS A 54 -7.45 -25.44 -13.91
N ALA A 55 -7.36 -26.68 -13.41
CA ALA A 55 -8.53 -27.37 -12.85
C ALA A 55 -9.04 -26.70 -11.57
N ALA A 56 -8.14 -26.23 -10.71
CA ALA A 56 -8.49 -25.53 -9.47
C ALA A 56 -9.11 -24.16 -9.76
N ILE A 57 -8.46 -23.36 -10.62
CA ILE A 57 -8.94 -22.02 -11.01
C ILE A 57 -10.34 -22.11 -11.66
N LEU A 58 -10.53 -23.06 -12.58
CA LEU A 58 -11.84 -23.25 -13.21
C LEU A 58 -12.89 -23.70 -12.22
N LYS A 59 -12.58 -24.63 -11.30
CA LYS A 59 -13.52 -25.09 -10.28
C LYS A 59 -14.02 -23.92 -9.45
N GLU A 60 -13.09 -23.11 -8.96
CA GLU A 60 -13.40 -21.95 -8.13
C GLU A 60 -14.20 -20.88 -8.88
N ALA A 61 -13.83 -20.59 -10.13
CA ALA A 61 -14.58 -19.65 -10.96
C ALA A 61 -16.06 -20.05 -11.09
N HIS A 62 -16.36 -21.34 -11.26
CA HIS A 62 -17.75 -21.83 -11.35
C HIS A 62 -18.45 -21.93 -9.98
N GLU A 63 -17.72 -21.86 -8.87
CA GLU A 63 -18.33 -21.79 -7.52
C GLU A 63 -18.83 -20.37 -7.20
N TYR A 64 -18.11 -19.34 -7.66
CA TYR A 64 -18.44 -17.94 -7.35
C TYR A 64 -19.22 -17.22 -8.44
N TYR A 65 -19.10 -17.64 -9.70
CA TYR A 65 -19.68 -16.94 -10.84
C TYR A 65 -20.62 -17.83 -11.66
N GLN A 66 -21.72 -17.23 -12.10
CA GLN A 66 -22.74 -17.92 -12.91
C GLN A 66 -22.64 -17.59 -14.39
N SER A 67 -22.17 -16.38 -14.74
CA SER A 67 -22.02 -15.94 -16.13
C SER A 67 -20.66 -16.36 -16.68
N TRP A 68 -20.61 -16.74 -17.95
CA TRP A 68 -19.36 -17.02 -18.65
C TRP A 68 -18.50 -15.76 -18.77
N GLN A 69 -19.11 -14.57 -18.83
CA GLN A 69 -18.37 -13.29 -18.84
C GLN A 69 -17.55 -13.12 -17.56
N ASP A 70 -18.15 -13.35 -16.40
CA ASP A 70 -17.47 -13.23 -15.11
C ASP A 70 -16.44 -14.36 -14.93
N ILE A 71 -16.80 -15.59 -15.29
CA ILE A 71 -15.89 -16.74 -15.23
C ILE A 71 -14.63 -16.47 -16.06
N VAL A 72 -14.77 -16.02 -17.32
CA VAL A 72 -13.58 -15.77 -18.15
C VAL A 72 -12.78 -14.57 -17.67
N SER A 73 -13.41 -13.55 -17.08
CA SER A 73 -12.69 -12.42 -16.47
C SER A 73 -11.83 -12.91 -15.32
N PHE A 74 -12.44 -13.58 -14.34
CA PHE A 74 -11.77 -14.13 -13.17
C PHE A 74 -10.62 -15.08 -13.56
N VAL A 75 -10.88 -16.05 -14.44
CA VAL A 75 -9.86 -17.02 -14.86
C VAL A 75 -8.71 -16.33 -15.60
N SER A 76 -8.99 -15.32 -16.42
CA SER A 76 -7.92 -14.56 -17.10
C SER A 76 -7.05 -13.80 -16.09
N GLU A 77 -7.68 -13.12 -15.13
CA GLU A 77 -6.98 -12.40 -14.06
C GLU A 77 -6.11 -13.33 -13.22
N GLU A 78 -6.62 -14.49 -12.83
CA GLU A 78 -5.88 -15.48 -12.03
C GLU A 78 -4.69 -16.09 -12.79
N VAL A 79 -4.85 -16.37 -14.09
CA VAL A 79 -3.77 -16.85 -14.95
C VAL A 79 -2.69 -15.79 -15.11
N ASP A 80 -3.07 -14.55 -15.39
CA ASP A 80 -2.15 -13.43 -15.55
C ASP A 80 -1.41 -13.15 -14.23
N ALA A 81 -2.12 -13.19 -13.11
CA ALA A 81 -1.55 -13.00 -11.79
C ALA A 81 -0.56 -14.12 -11.42
N PHE A 82 -0.89 -15.38 -11.69
CA PHE A 82 0.02 -16.51 -11.49
C PHE A 82 1.33 -16.32 -12.27
N ASN A 83 1.22 -16.04 -13.57
CA ASN A 83 2.38 -15.87 -14.44
C ASN A 83 3.22 -14.67 -14.02
N THR A 84 2.57 -13.55 -13.68
CA THR A 84 3.24 -12.34 -13.18
C THR A 84 3.95 -12.62 -11.86
N LEU A 85 3.28 -13.28 -10.91
CA LEU A 85 3.84 -13.64 -9.61
C LEU A 85 5.06 -14.56 -9.76
N ALA A 86 5.01 -15.54 -10.67
CA ALA A 86 6.14 -16.41 -10.96
C ALA A 86 7.35 -15.63 -11.49
N ALA A 87 7.12 -14.70 -12.43
CA ALA A 87 8.16 -13.86 -13.02
C ALA A 87 8.59 -12.66 -12.16
N PHE A 88 7.86 -12.35 -11.09
CA PHE A 88 8.09 -11.14 -10.29
C PHE A 88 9.42 -11.19 -9.53
N ALA A 89 10.41 -10.44 -10.03
CA ALA A 89 11.77 -10.37 -9.50
C ALA A 89 12.35 -8.95 -9.66
N PRO A 90 11.93 -7.98 -8.83
CA PRO A 90 12.48 -6.62 -8.88
C PRO A 90 13.99 -6.60 -8.53
N GLU A 91 14.79 -5.89 -9.33
CA GLU A 91 16.26 -5.83 -9.19
C GLU A 91 16.74 -5.04 -7.96
N ASP A 92 15.93 -4.06 -7.53
CA ASP A 92 16.24 -3.14 -6.44
C ASP A 92 15.83 -3.66 -5.05
N VAL A 93 15.31 -4.89 -4.97
CA VAL A 93 14.84 -5.51 -3.73
C VAL A 93 15.53 -6.86 -3.52
N PRO A 94 16.01 -7.17 -2.30
CA PRO A 94 16.64 -8.46 -2.02
C PRO A 94 15.74 -9.65 -2.37
N VAL A 95 16.30 -10.61 -3.11
CA VAL A 95 15.59 -11.83 -3.53
C VAL A 95 14.97 -12.59 -2.34
N GLY A 96 15.69 -12.66 -1.22
CA GLY A 96 15.19 -13.29 0.01
C GLY A 96 13.96 -12.62 0.59
N PHE A 97 13.86 -11.28 0.49
CA PHE A 97 12.67 -10.54 0.93
C PHE A 97 11.47 -10.88 0.03
N VAL A 98 11.63 -10.80 -1.30
CA VAL A 98 10.56 -11.12 -2.26
C VAL A 98 10.08 -12.56 -2.10
N THR A 99 11.00 -13.50 -1.89
CA THR A 99 10.69 -14.92 -1.68
C THR A 99 9.83 -15.12 -0.43
N GLU A 100 10.19 -14.44 0.66
CA GLU A 100 9.41 -14.50 1.91
C GLU A 100 8.02 -13.87 1.75
N GLN A 101 7.87 -12.76 1.02
CA GLN A 101 6.54 -12.17 0.78
C GLN A 101 5.66 -13.11 -0.06
N LYS A 102 6.20 -13.73 -1.13
CA LYS A 102 5.46 -14.73 -1.90
C LYS A 102 5.02 -15.90 -1.02
N ARG A 103 5.87 -16.34 -0.09
CA ARG A 103 5.54 -17.42 0.85
C ARG A 103 4.39 -17.01 1.79
N LYS A 104 4.40 -15.80 2.33
CA LYS A 104 3.33 -15.29 3.21
C LYS A 104 2.02 -15.13 2.47
N ALA A 105 2.05 -14.46 1.31
CA ALA A 105 0.87 -14.25 0.47
C ALA A 105 0.18 -15.59 0.14
N ARG A 106 0.94 -16.63 -0.22
CA ARG A 106 0.40 -17.97 -0.48
C ARG A 106 -0.28 -18.63 0.72
N VAL A 107 0.09 -18.27 1.95
CA VAL A 107 -0.54 -18.79 3.17
C VAL A 107 -1.81 -18.00 3.50
N GLU A 108 -1.85 -16.72 3.16
CA GLU A 108 -2.93 -15.79 3.52
C GLU A 108 -4.05 -15.76 2.47
N HIS A 109 -3.74 -16.04 1.21
CA HIS A 109 -4.67 -15.90 0.09
C HIS A 109 -4.71 -17.14 -0.80
N ASP A 110 -5.93 -17.58 -1.13
CA ASP A 110 -6.16 -18.65 -2.08
C ASP A 110 -5.99 -18.18 -3.54
N TRP A 111 -6.37 -16.92 -3.84
CA TRP A 111 -6.32 -16.34 -5.18
C TRP A 111 -4.97 -15.72 -5.52
N PHE A 112 -4.48 -16.01 -6.72
CA PHE A 112 -3.20 -15.49 -7.22
C PHE A 112 -3.23 -13.99 -7.42
N ALA A 113 -4.37 -13.40 -7.81
CA ALA A 113 -4.51 -11.95 -7.93
C ALA A 113 -4.26 -11.25 -6.58
N SER A 114 -4.88 -11.73 -5.50
CA SER A 114 -4.65 -11.22 -4.15
C SER A 114 -3.21 -11.47 -3.68
N GLN A 115 -2.64 -12.64 -3.97
CA GLN A 115 -1.24 -12.91 -3.64
C GLN A 115 -0.28 -11.94 -4.35
N LEU A 116 -0.54 -11.61 -5.61
CA LEU A 116 0.26 -10.68 -6.38
C LEU A 116 0.17 -9.26 -5.83
N GLU A 117 -1.05 -8.80 -5.51
CA GLU A 117 -1.29 -7.49 -4.92
C GLU A 117 -0.49 -7.30 -3.63
N ASP A 118 -0.57 -8.26 -2.71
CA ASP A 118 0.16 -8.25 -1.43
C ASP A 118 1.68 -8.18 -1.63
N VAL A 119 2.22 -9.00 -2.54
CA VAL A 119 3.66 -9.03 -2.83
C VAL A 119 4.12 -7.71 -3.44
N GLN A 120 3.34 -7.14 -4.36
CA GLN A 120 3.64 -5.84 -4.97
C GLN A 120 3.58 -4.72 -3.93
N GLN A 121 2.56 -4.72 -3.06
CA GLN A 121 2.41 -3.74 -2.00
C GLN A 121 3.57 -3.82 -0.99
N ALA A 122 4.00 -5.03 -0.62
CA ALA A 122 5.14 -5.23 0.27
C ALA A 122 6.46 -4.74 -0.35
N VAL A 123 6.64 -4.93 -1.66
CA VAL A 123 7.79 -4.39 -2.40
C VAL A 123 7.75 -2.86 -2.44
N GLU A 124 6.61 -2.25 -2.69
CA GLU A 124 6.49 -0.79 -2.64
C GLU A 124 6.71 -0.23 -1.24
N ALA A 125 6.25 -0.92 -0.20
CA ALA A 125 6.53 -0.55 1.18
C ALA A 125 8.03 -0.63 1.49
N TYR A 126 8.73 -1.67 1.03
CA TYR A 126 10.18 -1.78 1.15
C TYR A 126 10.88 -0.59 0.46
N ARG A 127 10.52 -0.30 -0.79
CA ARG A 127 11.07 0.83 -1.56
C ARG A 127 10.84 2.17 -0.87
N TYR A 128 9.63 2.38 -0.33
CA TYR A 128 9.29 3.56 0.44
C TYR A 128 10.20 3.72 1.67
N VAL A 129 10.45 2.64 2.41
CA VAL A 129 11.38 2.66 3.57
C VAL A 129 12.79 3.00 3.12
N GLN A 130 13.31 2.36 2.07
CA GLN A 130 14.67 2.66 1.57
C GLN A 130 14.82 4.12 1.13
N ARG A 131 13.86 4.65 0.35
CA ARG A 131 13.84 6.07 -0.04
C ARG A 131 13.79 6.99 1.17
N THR A 132 12.97 6.66 2.16
CA THR A 132 12.87 7.44 3.39
C THR A 132 14.18 7.43 4.16
N ARG A 133 14.83 6.27 4.32
CA ARG A 133 16.14 6.17 4.98
C ARG A 133 17.21 6.97 4.26
N ALA A 134 17.28 6.86 2.93
CA ALA A 134 18.24 7.61 2.12
C ALA A 134 18.05 9.13 2.22
N LYS A 135 16.78 9.59 2.29
CA LYS A 135 16.42 11.00 2.40
C LYS A 135 16.60 11.56 3.81
N VAL A 136 16.12 10.85 4.82
CA VAL A 136 16.00 11.32 6.20
C VAL A 136 17.23 10.98 7.02
N GLY A 137 17.86 9.82 6.82
CA GLY A 137 19.05 9.39 7.57
C GLY A 137 20.16 10.45 7.67
N PRO A 138 20.57 11.10 6.56
CA PRO A 138 21.63 12.11 6.57
C PRO A 138 21.29 13.38 7.37
N ILE A 139 20.01 13.75 7.41
CA ILE A 139 19.52 14.95 8.09
C ILE A 139 18.85 14.63 9.42
N ARG A 140 18.92 13.38 9.87
CA ARG A 140 18.17 12.85 11.01
C ARG A 140 18.41 13.67 12.27
N ASP A 141 19.68 13.89 12.60
CA ASP A 141 20.04 14.60 13.84
C ASP A 141 19.69 16.08 13.77
N LEU A 142 19.72 16.68 12.57
CA LEU A 142 19.23 18.03 12.35
C LEU A 142 17.72 18.10 12.60
N LEU A 143 16.94 17.16 12.07
CA LEU A 143 15.49 17.08 12.29
C LEU A 143 15.15 16.94 13.78
N VAL A 144 15.83 16.04 14.49
CA VAL A 144 15.65 15.86 15.94
C VAL A 144 15.97 17.14 16.71
N ARG A 145 17.04 17.86 16.34
CA ARG A 145 17.40 19.14 16.97
C ARG A 145 16.37 20.22 16.69
N MET A 146 15.92 20.36 15.44
CA MET A 146 14.89 21.34 15.06
C MET A 146 13.57 21.06 15.77
N GLU A 147 13.14 19.80 15.83
CA GLU A 147 11.96 19.41 16.60
C GLU A 147 12.15 19.71 18.08
N SER A 148 13.31 19.42 18.67
CA SER A 148 13.55 19.72 20.09
C SER A 148 13.49 21.22 20.40
N ILE A 149 13.93 22.08 19.47
CA ILE A 149 13.76 23.53 19.60
C ILE A 149 12.27 23.86 19.60
N ILE A 150 11.55 23.46 18.54
CA ILE A 150 10.12 23.78 18.38
C ILE A 150 9.27 23.24 19.52
N GLY A 151 9.48 21.98 19.92
CA GLY A 151 8.74 21.32 20.97
C GLY A 151 8.96 21.93 22.35
N SER A 152 10.09 22.63 22.56
CA SER A 152 10.40 23.35 23.80
C SER A 152 9.78 24.75 23.85
N GLU A 153 9.31 25.28 22.72
CA GLU A 153 8.60 26.56 22.61
C GLU A 153 7.07 26.41 22.81
N CYS A 154 6.65 25.38 23.55
CA CYS A 154 5.24 25.10 23.79
C CYS A 154 4.75 25.71 25.11
N TYR A 155 3.64 26.43 25.06
CA TYR A 155 3.00 27.03 26.22
C TYR A 155 1.91 26.13 26.81
N ASN A 156 1.89 25.99 28.14
CA ASN A 156 0.80 25.32 28.87
C ASN A 156 0.18 26.28 29.88
N ALA A 157 -1.07 26.70 29.61
CA ALA A 157 -1.82 27.63 30.47
C ALA A 157 -2.15 27.06 31.86
N ASN A 158 -2.10 25.73 32.03
CA ASN A 158 -2.38 25.06 33.31
C ASN A 158 -1.13 24.89 34.18
N ILE A 159 0.06 25.28 33.69
CA ILE A 159 1.28 25.33 34.50
C ILE A 159 1.39 26.74 35.08
N GLN A 160 1.61 26.83 36.39
CA GLN A 160 1.86 28.10 37.06
C GLN A 160 3.22 28.64 36.59
N ASN A 161 3.18 29.56 35.63
CA ASN A 161 4.31 30.25 34.99
C ASN A 161 4.67 31.57 35.71
N TYR A 162 4.29 31.68 36.98
CA TYR A 162 4.65 32.79 37.85
C TYR A 162 5.32 32.24 39.10
N SER A 163 6.50 32.77 39.42
CA SER A 163 7.20 32.44 40.66
C SER A 163 6.40 32.93 41.89
N ALA A 164 6.81 32.49 43.09
CA ALA A 164 6.21 32.94 44.36
C ALA A 164 6.26 34.47 44.57
N TRP A 165 7.03 35.20 43.74
CA TRP A 165 7.18 36.66 43.77
C TRP A 165 6.53 37.38 42.58
N GLY A 166 5.68 36.69 41.79
CA GLY A 166 4.93 37.31 40.69
C GLY A 166 5.75 37.62 39.44
N VAL A 167 6.97 37.08 39.33
CA VAL A 167 7.79 37.19 38.11
C VAL A 167 7.22 36.23 37.07
N TRP A 168 6.97 36.75 35.87
CA TRP A 168 6.61 35.94 34.70
C TRP A 168 7.80 35.03 34.35
N GLU A 169 7.69 33.77 34.71
CA GLU A 169 8.54 32.68 34.23
C GLU A 169 7.84 32.09 33.00
N GLY A 170 7.71 32.86 31.92
CA GLY A 170 7.15 32.34 30.66
C GLY A 170 8.06 31.34 29.96
N GLU A 171 9.36 31.46 30.22
CA GLU A 171 10.36 30.41 29.98
C GLU A 171 10.27 29.27 31.01
N GLY A 172 9.29 29.37 31.93
CA GLY A 172 9.13 28.58 33.14
C GLY A 172 8.91 27.11 32.84
N ARG A 173 9.77 26.31 33.47
CA ARG A 173 9.75 24.85 33.48
C ARG A 173 9.60 24.25 32.08
N ALA A 174 10.64 24.39 31.26
CA ALA A 174 10.91 23.68 30.00
C ALA A 174 9.83 22.63 29.64
N PHE A 175 8.68 23.10 29.17
CA PHE A 175 7.56 22.23 28.87
C PHE A 175 7.73 21.78 27.42
N ARG A 176 8.32 20.59 27.26
CA ARG A 176 8.38 19.96 25.94
C ARG A 176 7.10 19.19 25.66
N TYR A 177 6.40 19.56 24.57
CA TYR A 177 5.25 18.81 24.12
C TYR A 177 5.69 17.42 23.62
N PRO A 178 5.04 16.33 24.05
CA PRO A 178 5.41 14.99 23.62
C PRO A 178 5.11 14.80 22.14
N VAL A 179 6.06 14.23 21.40
CA VAL A 179 5.84 13.73 20.04
C VAL A 179 5.32 12.30 20.13
N THR A 180 4.31 11.97 19.32
CA THR A 180 3.85 10.60 19.13
C THR A 180 4.48 10.06 17.86
N TYR A 181 5.10 8.89 17.95
CA TYR A 181 5.70 8.16 16.84
C TYR A 181 4.93 6.87 16.59
N ILE A 182 4.95 6.37 15.36
CA ILE A 182 4.43 5.06 15.00
C ILE A 182 5.62 4.14 14.72
N ARG A 183 5.78 3.11 15.55
CA ARG A 183 6.82 2.08 15.41
C ARG A 183 6.16 0.73 15.39
N ASN A 184 6.42 -0.06 14.34
CA ASN A 184 5.82 -1.39 14.16
C ASN A 184 4.28 -1.37 14.29
N GLY A 185 3.63 -0.32 13.77
CA GLY A 185 2.18 -0.14 13.86
C GLY A 185 1.65 0.31 15.22
N GLN A 186 2.53 0.54 16.22
CA GLN A 186 2.13 0.97 17.56
C GLN A 186 2.55 2.42 17.82
N GLU A 187 1.67 3.14 18.53
CA GLU A 187 1.96 4.51 18.96
C GLU A 187 2.87 4.54 20.18
N GLU A 188 3.91 5.37 20.12
CA GLU A 188 4.84 5.60 21.21
C GLU A 188 5.02 7.10 21.45
N LYS A 189 4.71 7.57 22.67
CA LYS A 189 4.85 8.98 23.05
C LYS A 189 6.21 9.24 23.68
N ARG A 190 6.93 10.24 23.18
CA ARG A 190 8.28 10.58 23.67
C ARG A 190 8.47 12.08 23.85
N LYS A 191 9.19 12.44 24.91
CA LYS A 191 9.54 13.83 25.25
C LYS A 191 11.02 14.18 25.03
N ALA A 192 11.91 13.21 24.83
CA ALA A 192 13.35 13.48 24.81
C ALA A 192 14.14 12.55 23.89
N ARG A 193 14.16 11.25 24.20
CA ARG A 193 15.00 10.27 23.51
C ARG A 193 14.37 9.78 22.21
N THR A 194 15.09 9.92 21.12
CA THR A 194 14.69 9.45 19.78
C THR A 194 15.84 8.73 19.06
N ASP A 195 16.95 8.53 19.76
CA ASP A 195 18.21 7.94 19.35
C ASP A 195 18.07 6.53 18.77
N ASP A 196 17.12 5.74 19.25
CA ASP A 196 16.78 4.40 18.77
C ASP A 196 15.72 4.36 17.65
N LEU A 197 15.22 5.52 17.20
CA LEU A 197 14.27 5.58 16.09
C LEU A 197 15.00 5.58 14.75
N GLU A 198 14.62 4.60 13.93
CA GLU A 198 14.97 4.54 12.50
C GLU A 198 14.31 5.69 11.73
N PRO A 199 14.87 6.13 10.59
CA PRO A 199 14.35 7.25 9.81
C PRO A 199 12.86 7.14 9.43
N GLU A 200 12.40 5.94 9.06
CA GLU A 200 11.00 5.67 8.73
C GLU A 200 10.05 5.73 9.93
N ALA A 201 10.54 5.49 11.15
CA ALA A 201 9.76 5.70 12.36
C ALA A 201 9.77 7.18 12.76
N LEU A 202 10.93 7.84 12.66
CA LEU A 202 11.08 9.27 12.97
C LEU A 202 10.12 10.13 12.13
N ILE A 203 9.99 9.85 10.84
CA ILE A 203 9.14 10.65 9.94
C ILE A 203 7.64 10.57 10.27
N THR A 204 7.22 9.58 11.05
CA THR A 204 5.82 9.48 11.54
C THR A 204 5.53 10.40 12.72
N GLY A 205 6.57 10.99 13.31
CA GLY A 205 6.43 11.81 14.50
C GLY A 205 5.50 12.99 14.30
N HIS A 206 4.50 13.08 15.17
CA HIS A 206 3.51 14.15 15.17
C HIS A 206 3.15 14.60 16.58
N TYR A 207 2.84 15.89 16.72
CA TYR A 207 2.20 16.40 17.93
C TYR A 207 0.70 16.18 17.83
N LYS A 208 0.10 15.62 18.89
CA LYS A 208 -1.35 15.44 18.98
C LYS A 208 -1.98 16.59 19.76
N PHE A 209 -2.86 17.38 19.12
CA PHE A 209 -3.60 18.48 19.71
C PHE A 209 -5.10 18.17 19.70
N GLY A 210 -5.56 17.39 20.68
CA GLY A 210 -6.93 16.86 20.67
C GLY A 210 -7.13 15.92 19.49
N ALA A 211 -8.08 16.24 18.61
CA ALA A 211 -8.33 15.48 17.37
C ALA A 211 -7.41 15.87 16.20
N ASN A 212 -6.59 16.91 16.36
CA ASN A 212 -5.69 17.41 15.31
C ASN A 212 -4.28 16.88 15.51
N GLU A 213 -3.53 16.74 14.41
CA GLU A 213 -2.16 16.28 14.43
C GLU A 213 -1.25 17.18 13.58
N LEU A 214 -0.05 17.47 14.08
CA LEU A 214 0.99 18.19 13.35
C LEU A 214 2.17 17.26 13.10
N SER A 215 2.34 16.81 11.85
CA SER A 215 3.46 15.95 11.43
C SER A 215 4.79 16.72 11.39
N ILE A 216 5.39 16.92 12.56
CA ILE A 216 6.53 17.83 12.76
C ILE A 216 7.73 17.46 11.89
N HIS A 217 8.15 16.18 11.86
CA HIS A 217 9.32 15.78 11.09
C HIS A 217 9.10 15.88 9.57
N ARG A 218 7.88 15.58 9.09
CA ARG A 218 7.53 15.77 7.67
C ARG A 218 7.58 17.24 7.26
N ALA A 219 7.06 18.12 8.12
CA ALA A 219 7.13 19.56 7.88
C ALA A 219 8.58 20.05 7.84
N LEU A 220 9.41 19.60 8.77
CA LEU A 220 10.83 19.95 8.83
C LEU A 220 11.61 19.47 7.60
N VAL A 221 11.37 18.25 7.11
CA VAL A 221 11.97 17.77 5.86
C VAL A 221 11.61 18.69 4.69
N ARG A 222 10.34 19.11 4.58
CA ARG A 222 9.90 20.04 3.53
C ARG A 222 10.55 21.42 3.65
N ILE A 223 10.76 21.90 4.88
CA ILE A 223 11.47 23.16 5.12
C ILE A 223 12.93 23.03 4.69
N ILE A 224 13.62 21.93 5.02
CA ILE A 224 14.99 21.68 4.58
C ILE A 224 15.06 21.60 3.04
N ASP A 225 14.13 20.88 2.40
CA ASP A 225 14.08 20.80 0.94
C ASP A 225 13.90 22.19 0.31
N MET A 226 13.02 23.03 0.87
CA MET A 226 12.83 24.42 0.43
C MET A 226 14.10 25.26 0.63
N LEU A 227 14.75 25.16 1.80
CA LEU A 227 16.00 25.88 2.06
C LEU A 227 17.14 25.45 1.12
N ARG A 228 17.20 24.17 0.76
CA ARG A 228 18.15 23.66 -0.23
C ARG A 228 17.89 24.23 -1.61
N ASN A 229 16.64 24.20 -2.06
CA ASN A 229 16.28 24.58 -3.42
C ASN A 229 16.29 26.11 -3.63
N ASP A 230 15.79 26.85 -2.65
CA ASP A 230 15.53 28.29 -2.81
C ASP A 230 16.68 29.14 -2.27
N TYR A 231 17.47 28.60 -1.33
CA TYR A 231 18.54 29.33 -0.62
C TYR A 231 19.91 28.63 -0.67
N ASP A 232 20.05 27.56 -1.46
CA ASP A 232 21.28 26.76 -1.60
C ASP A 232 21.87 26.29 -0.26
N LEU A 233 21.01 26.00 0.72
CA LEU A 233 21.44 25.51 2.03
C LEU A 233 22.27 24.23 1.88
N LYS A 234 23.53 24.27 2.32
CA LYS A 234 24.40 23.09 2.42
C LYS A 234 24.35 22.54 3.85
N ILE A 235 24.04 21.26 3.98
CA ILE A 235 24.14 20.56 5.26
C ILE A 235 25.44 19.76 5.26
N PRO A 236 26.28 19.85 6.31
CA PRO A 236 27.50 19.03 6.40
C PRO A 236 27.19 17.54 6.17
N GLY A 237 27.92 16.92 5.23
CA GLY A 237 27.65 15.56 4.74
C GLY A 237 26.90 15.49 3.40
N ASP A 238 26.49 16.63 2.84
CA ASP A 238 25.96 16.70 1.46
C ASP A 238 27.09 16.65 0.39
N GLU A 239 28.35 16.84 0.76
CA GLU A 239 29.49 16.95 -0.18
C GLU A 239 29.90 15.63 -0.83
N ASP A 240 29.60 14.48 -0.22
CA ASP A 240 29.86 13.14 -0.78
C ASP A 240 28.82 12.71 -1.84
N ARG A 241 27.99 13.65 -2.34
CA ARG A 241 26.80 13.37 -3.16
C ARG A 241 26.78 14.11 -4.51
N ALA A 242 27.88 14.74 -4.91
CA ALA A 242 28.04 15.36 -6.23
C ALA A 242 28.69 14.40 -7.24
#